data_AF-A0A1I4Z8H7-F1
#
_entry.id   AF-A0A1I4Z8H7-F1
#
_cell.length_a   1.000
_cell.length_b   1.000
_cell.length_c   1.000
_cell.angle_alpha   90.00
_cell.angle_beta   90.00
_cell.angle_gamma   90.00
#
_symmetry.space_group_name_H-M   'P 1'
#
loop_
_entity.id
_entity.type
_entity.pdbx_description
1 polymer ?
#
loop_
_entity_poly.entity_id
_entity_poly.type
_entity_poly.pdbx_seq_one_letter_code
_entity_poly.pdbx_strand_id
1 'polypeptide(L)'
;MVAARGGATVLLLQSVTVKEAESHSAAMYTGFIMDLNNRLTEDETLEQAYDIFLELAGDNLDPADIILFNLQFEERGGAELYDPADDWQEQVDFDINPDFFSEVIIGLGEEDGEPINDVFARVLLCREKDHKLCHIIWKE
;
A
#
# COMPACT_ATOMS: atom_id res chain seq x y z
N MET A 1 35.86 -56.42 36.15
CA MET A 1 35.89 -55.18 36.97
C MET A 1 34.89 -54.22 36.35
N VAL A 2 33.63 -54.27 36.78
CA VAL A 2 33.03 -53.56 37.93
C VAL A 2 32.91 -52.06 37.66
N ALA A 3 31.65 -51.64 37.56
CA ALA A 3 31.16 -50.28 37.46
C ALA A 3 31.30 -49.49 38.76
N ALA A 4 31.50 -48.17 38.66
CA ALA A 4 31.19 -47.15 39.68
C ALA A 4 31.03 -45.81 38.94
N ARG A 5 29.85 -45.19 38.84
CA ARG A 5 29.06 -44.41 39.82
C ARG A 5 29.70 -43.08 40.27
N GLY A 6 28.94 -41.99 40.08
CA GLY A 6 29.07 -40.67 40.74
C GLY A 6 29.37 -39.56 39.72
N GLY A 7 28.55 -38.53 39.49
CA GLY A 7 27.40 -38.00 40.24
C GLY A 7 27.66 -36.53 40.61
N ALA A 8 26.94 -35.61 39.94
CA ALA A 8 26.57 -34.25 40.39
C ALA A 8 27.75 -33.23 40.60
N THR A 9 27.68 -31.91 40.44
CA THR A 9 26.58 -30.94 40.33
C THR A 9 27.19 -29.52 40.08
N VAL A 10 26.57 -28.70 39.21
CA VAL A 10 26.24 -27.24 39.37
C VAL A 10 27.45 -26.24 39.41
N LEU A 11 27.59 -25.19 38.58
CA LEU A 11 26.81 -23.95 38.36
C LEU A 11 27.31 -23.27 37.06
N LEU A 12 26.43 -22.94 36.11
CA LEU A 12 25.82 -21.61 35.93
C LEU A 12 26.78 -20.53 35.38
N LEU A 13 26.70 -20.29 34.08
CA LEU A 13 26.83 -18.97 33.50
C LEU A 13 25.84 -18.87 32.33
N GLN A 14 24.67 -18.32 32.67
CA GLN A 14 23.70 -17.80 31.72
C GLN A 14 24.18 -16.43 31.21
N SER A 15 24.20 -16.28 29.89
CA SER A 15 23.88 -15.05 29.15
C SER A 15 23.76 -15.47 27.67
N VAL A 16 22.56 -15.80 27.15
CA VAL A 16 21.53 -14.86 26.65
C VAL A 16 22.21 -13.78 25.79
N THR A 17 22.09 -13.73 24.46
CA THR A 17 20.89 -13.88 23.62
C THR A 17 21.33 -14.18 22.18
N VAL A 18 20.93 -15.32 21.61
CA VAL A 18 20.77 -15.43 20.15
C VAL A 18 19.27 -15.58 19.94
N LYS A 19 18.60 -14.44 19.75
CA LYS A 19 17.22 -14.40 19.27
C LYS A 19 17.33 -14.21 17.75
N GLU A 20 17.87 -15.20 17.06
CA GLU A 20 17.57 -15.35 15.64
C GLU A 20 16.16 -15.93 15.59
N ALA A 21 15.24 -15.06 15.20
CA ALA A 21 13.82 -15.28 15.20
C ALA A 21 13.47 -16.49 14.34
N GLU A 22 12.65 -17.37 14.92
CA GLU A 22 11.84 -18.33 14.20
C GLU A 22 10.96 -17.57 13.20
N SER A 23 11.31 -17.62 11.91
CA SER A 23 10.42 -17.24 10.80
C SER A 23 10.23 -18.38 9.81
N HIS A 24 10.18 -19.61 10.32
CA HIS A 24 9.85 -20.82 9.55
C HIS A 24 8.49 -21.38 9.99
N SER A 25 7.42 -20.60 9.85
CA SER A 25 6.05 -21.13 9.97
C SER A 25 5.00 -20.15 9.39
N ALA A 26 4.93 -20.00 8.06
CA ALA A 26 3.74 -19.44 7.39
C ALA A 26 3.65 -19.69 5.87
N ALA A 27 4.69 -20.18 5.19
CA ALA A 27 4.71 -20.23 3.72
C ALA A 27 4.08 -21.49 3.09
N MET A 28 3.00 -22.04 3.67
CA MET A 28 2.30 -23.20 3.10
C MET A 28 0.78 -22.97 3.00
N TYR A 29 0.36 -21.86 2.37
CA TYR A 29 -0.94 -21.73 1.72
C TYR A 29 -0.80 -20.76 0.53
N THR A 30 -0.91 -21.30 -0.70
CA THR A 30 -1.59 -20.72 -1.88
C THR A 30 -1.39 -19.24 -2.25
N GLY A 31 -0.67 -18.99 -3.36
CA GLY A 31 -0.90 -17.88 -4.31
C GLY A 31 -0.55 -16.46 -3.84
N PHE A 32 0.46 -15.84 -4.48
CA PHE A 32 0.95 -14.47 -4.21
C PHE A 32 1.54 -14.28 -2.80
N ILE A 33 2.82 -14.64 -2.65
CA ILE A 33 3.63 -14.10 -1.53
C ILE A 33 3.95 -12.66 -1.92
N MET A 34 3.01 -11.76 -1.68
CA MET A 34 3.29 -10.33 -1.72
C MET A 34 4.27 -10.02 -0.58
N ASP A 35 5.43 -9.42 -0.88
CA ASP A 35 6.48 -9.14 0.11
C ASP A 35 6.30 -7.75 0.73
N LEU A 36 5.92 -7.71 2.00
CA LEU A 36 5.72 -6.46 2.77
C LEU A 36 6.97 -5.57 2.81
N ASN A 37 8.17 -6.13 2.65
CA ASN A 37 9.42 -5.37 2.62
C ASN A 37 9.75 -4.81 1.23
N ASN A 38 9.05 -5.24 0.18
CA ASN A 38 9.19 -4.76 -1.20
C ASN A 38 8.05 -3.79 -1.61
N ARG A 39 7.31 -3.26 -0.64
CA ARG A 39 6.22 -2.31 -0.91
C ARG A 39 6.74 -0.90 -1.19
N LEU A 40 5.99 -0.18 -2.02
CA LEU A 40 6.08 1.24 -2.25
C LEU A 40 5.78 1.96 -0.93
N THR A 41 6.60 2.96 -0.61
CA THR A 41 6.28 3.90 0.46
C THR A 41 5.02 4.69 0.11
N GLU A 42 4.46 5.42 1.07
CA GLU A 42 3.29 6.27 0.82
C GLU A 42 3.60 7.30 -0.26
N ASP A 43 4.76 7.97 -0.18
CA ASP A 43 5.22 8.91 -1.20
C ASP A 43 5.38 8.26 -2.59
N GLU A 44 6.04 7.08 -2.67
CA GLU A 44 6.20 6.37 -3.96
C GLU A 44 4.85 5.96 -4.56
N THR A 45 3.87 5.63 -3.71
CA THR A 45 2.51 5.26 -4.14
C THR A 45 1.76 6.48 -4.67
N LEU A 46 1.86 7.62 -3.97
CA LEU A 46 1.27 8.89 -4.40
C LEU A 46 1.86 9.38 -5.72
N GLU A 47 3.19 9.37 -5.86
CA GLU A 47 3.88 9.74 -7.11
C GLU A 47 3.39 8.87 -8.28
N GLN A 48 3.32 7.55 -8.07
CA GLN A 48 2.85 6.63 -9.09
C GLN A 48 1.37 6.85 -9.46
N ALA A 49 0.50 7.08 -8.48
CA ALA A 49 -0.91 7.39 -8.73
C ALA A 49 -1.06 8.64 -9.58
N TYR A 50 -0.27 9.66 -9.24
CA TYR A 50 -0.31 10.94 -9.90
C TYR A 50 0.17 10.84 -11.36
N ASP A 51 1.27 10.12 -11.61
CA ASP A 51 1.75 9.87 -12.98
C ASP A 51 0.70 9.16 -13.84
N ILE A 52 0.09 8.09 -13.31
CA ILE A 52 -0.94 7.33 -14.04
C ILE A 52 -2.19 8.20 -14.29
N PHE A 53 -2.59 9.02 -13.31
CA PHE A 53 -3.70 9.95 -13.46
C PHE A 53 -3.42 10.94 -14.59
N LEU A 54 -2.26 11.59 -14.62
CA LEU A 54 -1.92 12.57 -15.66
C LEU A 54 -1.89 11.93 -17.06
N GLU A 55 -1.40 10.70 -17.17
CA GLU A 55 -1.36 9.97 -18.44
C GLU A 55 -2.77 9.66 -18.98
N LEU A 56 -3.72 9.34 -18.09
CA LEU A 56 -5.05 8.87 -18.49
C LEU A 56 -6.15 9.94 -18.40
N ALA A 57 -5.95 11.00 -17.63
CA ALA A 57 -6.93 12.06 -17.40
C ALA A 57 -7.40 12.69 -18.70
N GLY A 58 -6.48 12.92 -19.65
CA GLY A 58 -6.78 13.55 -20.94
C GLY A 58 -7.79 12.79 -21.80
N ASP A 59 -7.85 11.46 -21.66
CA ASP A 59 -8.71 10.59 -22.45
C ASP A 59 -9.99 10.15 -21.70
N ASN A 60 -10.03 10.30 -20.37
CA ASN A 60 -11.12 9.77 -19.53
C ASN A 60 -11.96 10.85 -18.83
N LEU A 61 -11.41 12.03 -18.51
CA LEU A 61 -12.15 13.13 -17.89
C LEU A 61 -12.86 13.99 -18.93
N ASP A 62 -13.94 14.66 -18.51
CA ASP A 62 -14.57 15.67 -19.34
C ASP A 62 -13.58 16.82 -19.63
N PRO A 63 -13.57 17.40 -20.84
CA PRO A 63 -12.72 18.54 -21.16
C PRO A 63 -12.85 19.71 -20.18
N ALA A 64 -14.03 19.93 -19.58
CA ALA A 64 -14.23 20.96 -18.57
C ALA A 64 -13.48 20.65 -17.27
N ASP A 65 -13.53 19.40 -16.79
CA ASP A 65 -12.82 18.96 -15.59
C ASP A 65 -11.30 18.99 -15.80
N ILE A 66 -10.81 18.59 -16.98
CA ILE A 66 -9.38 18.70 -17.34
C ILE A 66 -8.92 20.17 -17.27
N ILE A 67 -9.71 21.09 -17.81
CA ILE A 67 -9.39 22.53 -17.77
C ILE A 67 -9.42 23.04 -16.33
N LEU A 68 -10.43 22.65 -15.55
CA LEU A 68 -10.58 23.05 -14.16
C LEU A 68 -9.39 22.58 -13.31
N PHE A 69 -9.03 21.30 -13.45
CA PHE A 69 -7.84 20.72 -12.84
C PHE A 69 -6.59 21.52 -13.19
N ASN A 70 -6.27 21.68 -14.47
CA ASN A 70 -5.06 22.40 -14.89
C ASN A 70 -5.00 23.86 -14.40
N LEU A 71 -6.14 24.51 -14.21
CA LEU A 71 -6.20 25.90 -13.75
C LEU A 71 -6.08 26.04 -12.23
N GLN A 72 -6.66 25.11 -11.46
CA GLN A 72 -6.79 25.24 -10.01
C GLN A 72 -5.87 24.30 -9.22
N PHE A 73 -5.23 23.33 -9.87
CA PHE A 73 -4.41 22.33 -9.19
C PHE A 73 -3.20 22.93 -8.47
N GLU A 74 -2.57 23.98 -9.01
CA GLU A 74 -1.43 24.63 -8.35
C GLU A 74 -1.82 25.33 -7.03
N GLU A 75 -3.09 25.75 -6.87
CA GLU A 75 -3.54 26.49 -5.70
C GLU A 75 -4.30 25.64 -4.68
N ARG A 76 -5.01 24.60 -5.15
CA ARG A 76 -5.96 23.82 -4.34
C ARG A 76 -5.93 22.33 -4.65
N GLY A 77 -5.02 21.91 -5.53
CA GLY A 77 -4.88 20.53 -5.94
C GLY A 77 -4.25 19.68 -4.84
N GLY A 78 -4.78 18.46 -4.70
CA GLY A 78 -4.28 17.52 -3.72
C GLY A 78 -4.40 16.09 -4.23
N ALA A 79 -3.50 15.24 -3.72
CA ALA A 79 -3.62 13.80 -3.79
C ALA A 79 -3.49 13.26 -2.36
N GLU A 80 -4.50 12.53 -1.91
CA GLU A 80 -4.55 11.98 -0.56
C GLU A 80 -4.58 10.45 -0.61
N LEU A 81 -3.72 9.81 0.19
CA LEU A 81 -3.64 8.36 0.30
C LEU A 81 -4.55 7.88 1.43
N TYR A 82 -5.38 6.90 1.12
CA TYR A 82 -6.32 6.25 2.00
C TYR A 82 -6.18 4.73 1.93
N ASP A 83 -6.65 4.06 2.96
CA ASP A 83 -6.91 2.62 2.88
C ASP A 83 -8.04 2.36 1.87
N PRO A 84 -7.98 1.27 1.09
CA PRO A 84 -8.98 0.97 0.08
C PRO A 84 -10.37 0.82 0.71
N ALA A 85 -11.32 1.61 0.23
CA ALA A 85 -12.72 1.50 0.65
C ALA A 85 -13.33 0.12 0.33
N ASP A 86 -14.30 -0.32 1.15
CA ASP A 86 -14.97 -1.62 0.99
C ASP A 86 -15.67 -1.79 -0.38
N ASP A 87 -16.15 -0.69 -0.97
CA ASP A 87 -16.85 -0.66 -2.27
C ASP A 87 -15.95 -1.14 -3.42
N TRP A 88 -14.62 -1.03 -3.29
CA TRP A 88 -13.71 -1.53 -4.31
C TRP A 88 -13.83 -3.04 -4.53
N GLN A 89 -14.25 -3.79 -3.51
CA GLN A 89 -14.48 -5.22 -3.62
C GLN A 89 -15.60 -5.56 -4.62
N GLU A 90 -16.53 -4.63 -4.86
CA GLU A 90 -17.58 -4.75 -5.90
C GLU A 90 -17.05 -4.37 -7.29
N GLN A 91 -15.98 -3.58 -7.35
CA GLN A 91 -15.35 -3.11 -8.59
C GLN A 91 -14.32 -4.11 -9.13
N VAL A 92 -13.70 -4.92 -8.26
CA VAL A 92 -12.59 -5.81 -8.61
C VAL A 92 -12.85 -7.26 -8.20
N ASP A 93 -12.52 -8.21 -9.07
CA ASP A 93 -12.74 -9.65 -8.85
C ASP A 93 -11.64 -10.33 -7.98
N PHE A 94 -10.89 -9.56 -7.18
CA PHE A 94 -9.81 -10.08 -6.34
C PHE A 94 -9.88 -9.54 -4.90
N ASP A 95 -9.29 -10.25 -3.96
CA ASP A 95 -9.23 -9.79 -2.56
C ASP A 95 -8.32 -8.57 -2.43
N ILE A 96 -8.89 -7.45 -1.96
CA ILE A 96 -8.14 -6.23 -1.70
C ILE A 96 -7.60 -6.28 -0.27
N ASN A 97 -6.28 -6.41 -0.14
CA ASN A 97 -5.63 -6.35 1.15
C ASN A 97 -5.09 -4.93 1.42
N PRO A 98 -5.54 -4.22 2.46
CA PRO A 98 -5.05 -2.87 2.80
C PRO A 98 -3.55 -2.81 3.10
N ASP A 99 -2.91 -3.93 3.45
CA ASP A 99 -1.46 -3.99 3.61
C ASP A 99 -0.69 -3.81 2.29
N PHE A 100 -1.32 -4.15 1.15
CA PHE A 100 -0.72 -4.15 -0.19
C PHE A 100 -1.41 -3.25 -1.19
N PHE A 101 -2.66 -2.85 -0.94
CA PHE A 101 -3.41 -1.95 -1.81
C PHE A 101 -3.68 -0.65 -1.07
N SER A 102 -3.55 0.46 -1.78
CA SER A 102 -3.93 1.77 -1.28
C SER A 102 -4.77 2.49 -2.32
N GLU A 103 -5.69 3.28 -1.82
CA GLU A 103 -6.51 4.17 -2.63
C GLU A 103 -5.90 5.57 -2.57
N VAL A 104 -5.71 6.19 -3.73
CA VAL A 104 -5.30 7.58 -3.84
C VAL A 104 -6.43 8.37 -4.45
N ILE A 105 -6.90 9.36 -3.72
CA ILE A 105 -7.94 10.28 -4.17
C ILE A 105 -7.26 11.52 -4.73
N ILE A 106 -7.55 11.85 -5.99
CA ILE A 106 -6.98 13.00 -6.69
C ILE A 106 -8.10 13.98 -7.02
N GLY A 107 -7.93 15.23 -6.59
CA GLY A 107 -8.98 16.23 -6.70
C GLY A 107 -8.53 17.62 -6.28
N LEU A 108 -9.53 18.48 -6.04
CA LEU A 108 -9.35 19.82 -5.48
C LEU A 108 -9.98 19.88 -4.09
N GLY A 109 -9.30 20.51 -3.14
CA GLY A 109 -9.85 20.89 -1.84
C GLY A 109 -10.43 22.31 -1.86
N GLU A 110 -10.91 22.83 -0.73
CA GLU A 110 -11.34 24.24 -0.59
C GLU A 110 -10.17 25.23 -0.68
N GLU A 111 -9.03 24.85 -0.12
CA GLU A 111 -7.77 25.60 -0.08
C GLU A 111 -6.60 24.60 -0.13
N ASP A 112 -5.37 25.08 -0.30
CA ASP A 112 -4.17 24.24 -0.21
C ASP A 112 -4.10 23.49 1.14
N GLY A 113 -3.95 22.17 1.09
CA GLY A 113 -3.88 21.31 2.28
C GLY A 113 -5.21 21.05 3.00
N GLU A 114 -6.33 21.58 2.50
CA GLU A 114 -7.68 21.22 2.97
C GLU A 114 -8.16 19.92 2.31
N PRO A 115 -9.09 19.18 2.94
CA PRO A 115 -9.59 17.91 2.42
C PRO A 115 -10.19 18.07 1.01
N ILE A 116 -9.88 17.11 0.15
CA ILE A 116 -10.39 17.07 -1.23
C ILE A 116 -11.93 16.95 -1.18
N ASN A 117 -12.61 17.97 -1.71
CA ASN A 117 -14.07 18.01 -1.79
C ASN A 117 -14.59 17.81 -3.22
N ASP A 118 -13.79 18.15 -4.23
CA ASP A 118 -14.06 17.89 -5.64
C ASP A 118 -13.12 16.79 -6.15
N VAL A 119 -13.61 15.55 -6.17
CA VAL A 119 -12.82 14.37 -6.56
C VAL A 119 -12.90 14.17 -8.08
N PHE A 120 -11.76 14.20 -8.76
CA PHE A 120 -11.68 13.90 -10.20
C PHE A 120 -11.46 12.41 -10.46
N ALA A 121 -10.66 11.76 -9.64
CA ALA A 121 -10.36 10.35 -9.79
C ALA A 121 -10.05 9.68 -8.44
N ARG A 122 -10.43 8.41 -8.35
CA ARG A 122 -10.03 7.50 -7.28
C ARG A 122 -9.16 6.41 -7.89
N VAL A 123 -7.92 6.31 -7.45
CA VAL A 123 -6.90 5.43 -8.00
C VAL A 123 -6.57 4.34 -6.99
N LEU A 124 -6.98 3.10 -7.25
CA LEU A 124 -6.56 1.94 -6.48
C LEU A 124 -5.24 1.41 -7.03
N LEU A 125 -4.22 1.33 -6.18
CA LEU A 125 -2.86 0.90 -6.54
C LEU A 125 -2.39 -0.25 -5.67
N CYS A 126 -1.75 -1.23 -6.31
CA CYS A 126 -0.94 -2.21 -5.63
C CYS A 126 0.41 -1.57 -5.26
N ARG A 127 0.72 -1.56 -3.97
CA ARG A 127 1.99 -1.07 -3.41
C ARG A 127 3.15 -1.99 -3.73
N GLU A 128 2.95 -3.19 -4.28
CA GLU A 128 4.06 -4.09 -4.53
C GLU A 128 4.83 -3.72 -5.81
N LYS A 129 6.16 -3.53 -5.69
CA LYS A 129 6.99 -3.05 -6.81
C LYS A 129 7.03 -3.99 -8.02
N ASP A 130 6.85 -5.29 -7.80
CA ASP A 130 6.81 -6.32 -8.86
C ASP A 130 5.42 -6.49 -9.49
N HIS A 131 4.36 -5.94 -8.88
CA HIS A 131 2.98 -6.10 -9.33
C HIS A 131 2.31 -4.75 -9.61
N LYS A 132 2.31 -4.38 -10.90
CA LYS A 132 1.69 -3.14 -11.39
C LYS A 132 0.20 -3.32 -11.67
N LEU A 133 -0.57 -3.60 -10.62
CA LEU A 133 -2.03 -3.58 -10.67
C LEU A 133 -2.53 -2.19 -10.27
N CYS A 134 -3.29 -1.55 -11.16
CA CYS A 134 -3.92 -0.27 -10.89
C CYS A 134 -5.34 -0.22 -11.49
N HIS A 135 -6.27 0.40 -10.78
CA HIS A 135 -7.63 0.67 -11.25
C HIS A 135 -8.00 2.11 -10.94
N ILE A 136 -8.68 2.77 -11.87
CA ILE A 136 -9.08 4.17 -11.71
C ILE A 136 -10.57 4.28 -11.95
N ILE A 137 -11.24 4.93 -11.03
CA ILE A 137 -12.61 5.39 -11.15
C ILE A 137 -12.56 6.89 -11.39
N TRP A 138 -13.05 7.32 -12.55
CA TRP A 138 -13.12 8.73 -12.93
C TRP A 138 -14.45 9.33 -12.48
N LYS A 139 -14.46 10.65 -12.29
CA LYS A 139 -15.68 11.44 -12.11
C LYS A 139 -16.57 11.32 -13.36
N GLU A 140 -17.84 10.97 -13.15
CA GLU A 140 -18.88 10.91 -14.19
C GLU A 140 -19.61 12.24 -14.40
#